data_AF-Q5ZM08-F1
#
_entry.id   AF-Q5ZM08-F1
#
_cell.length_a   1.000
_cell.length_b   1.000
_cell.length_c   1.000
_cell.angle_alpha   90.00
_cell.angle_beta   90.00
_cell.angle_gamma   90.00
#
_symmetry.space_group_name_H-M   'P 1'
#
loop_
_entity.id
_entity.type
_entity.pdbx_description
1 polymer ?
#
loop_
_entity_poly.entity_id
_entity_poly.type
_entity_poly.pdbx_seq_one_letter_code
_entity_poly.pdbx_strand_id
1 'polypeptide(L)'
;MMTRLPALHTLWILLFSYLTMEVMATEHIQEFACFTDCAEKLVCHWKVPEQLNCSKDFLLYYRKELFPPRNVCVPENGEESSMCTCTIYPDYFVSGLTYILALQFNGTSMWNSSVTPAQVVKPRTPKNLAVEKNENGNFNLSWEESYAASSMLFGQPVIYEVKYWSKQQPEKATVTSINYQAKSFEITTSSLQQATDYVA
;
A
#
# COMPACT_ATOMS: atom_id res chain seq x y z
N MET A 1 46.08 50.10 -7.14
CA MET A 1 44.70 49.73 -7.52
C MET A 1 44.80 48.56 -8.50
N MET A 2 43.87 47.60 -8.45
CA MET A 2 43.80 46.30 -9.17
C MET A 2 44.51 45.13 -8.46
N THR A 3 43.82 44.33 -7.62
CA THR A 3 42.78 43.29 -7.86
C THR A 3 43.35 41.91 -8.21
N ARG A 4 43.39 41.01 -7.23
CA ARG A 4 43.30 39.54 -7.43
C ARG A 4 42.64 38.87 -6.23
N LEU A 5 41.32 38.66 -6.32
CA LEU A 5 40.61 37.62 -5.56
C LEU A 5 39.64 36.86 -6.49
N PRO A 6 40.11 35.87 -7.29
CA PRO A 6 39.22 35.01 -8.07
C PRO A 6 38.99 33.62 -7.43
N ALA A 7 39.78 33.24 -6.42
CA ALA A 7 39.77 31.87 -5.89
C ALA A 7 38.69 31.60 -4.84
N LEU A 8 38.27 32.61 -4.06
CA LEU A 8 37.28 32.40 -2.99
C LEU A 8 35.84 32.34 -3.54
N HIS A 9 35.54 33.12 -4.58
CA HIS A 9 34.22 33.12 -5.23
C HIS A 9 33.94 31.83 -5.99
N THR A 10 34.95 31.24 -6.64
CA THR A 10 34.80 29.98 -7.38
C THR A 10 34.55 28.80 -6.43
N LEU A 11 35.19 28.78 -5.25
CA LEU A 11 34.95 27.76 -4.23
C LEU A 11 33.52 27.85 -3.64
N TRP A 12 33.02 29.07 -3.41
CA TRP A 12 31.65 29.31 -2.94
C TRP A 12 30.59 28.90 -3.97
N ILE A 13 30.80 29.20 -5.26
CA ILE A 13 29.88 28.79 -6.33
C ILE A 13 29.83 27.26 -6.45
N LEU A 14 30.98 26.58 -6.34
CA LEU A 14 31.05 25.13 -6.36
C LEU A 14 30.33 24.50 -5.16
N LEU A 15 30.51 25.06 -3.95
CA LEU A 15 29.79 24.62 -2.75
C LEU A 15 28.27 24.82 -2.85
N PHE A 16 27.79 25.95 -3.37
CA PHE A 16 26.36 26.19 -3.61
C PHE A 16 25.78 25.26 -4.69
N SER A 17 26.55 24.93 -5.74
CA SER A 17 26.09 23.98 -6.76
C SER A 17 26.00 22.54 -6.25
N TYR A 18 26.89 22.13 -5.32
CA TYR A 18 26.84 20.81 -4.70
C TYR A 18 25.68 20.70 -3.69
N LEU A 19 25.46 21.73 -2.86
CA LEU A 19 24.34 21.74 -1.90
C LEU A 19 22.98 21.73 -2.60
N THR A 20 22.83 22.38 -3.75
CA THR A 20 21.57 22.36 -4.51
C THR A 20 21.26 21.00 -5.14
N MET A 21 22.28 20.24 -5.58
CA MET A 21 22.06 18.89 -6.12
C MET A 21 21.60 17.87 -5.06
N GLU A 22 22.18 17.89 -3.85
CA GLU A 22 21.77 16.97 -2.77
C GLU A 22 20.39 17.31 -2.20
N VAL A 23 20.07 18.61 -2.08
CA VAL A 23 18.75 19.06 -1.61
C VAL A 23 17.65 18.67 -2.60
N MET A 24 17.89 18.80 -3.91
CA MET A 24 16.91 18.39 -4.90
C MET A 24 16.69 16.88 -4.93
N ALA A 25 17.71 16.03 -4.79
CA ALA A 25 17.49 14.57 -4.84
C ALA A 25 16.54 14.09 -3.73
N THR A 26 16.75 14.51 -2.49
CA THR A 26 15.99 13.99 -1.33
C THR A 26 14.55 14.53 -1.26
N GLU A 27 14.23 15.61 -1.97
CA GLU A 27 12.92 16.29 -1.91
C GLU A 27 11.82 15.65 -2.79
N HIS A 28 12.17 14.77 -3.74
CA HIS A 28 11.23 14.30 -4.78
C HIS A 28 10.43 13.05 -4.41
N ILE A 29 10.77 12.34 -3.33
CA ILE A 29 10.12 11.07 -2.96
C ILE A 29 9.41 11.27 -1.62
N GLN A 30 8.08 11.21 -1.66
CA GLN A 30 7.24 11.32 -0.47
C GLN A 30 6.34 10.08 -0.36
N GLU A 31 5.98 9.72 0.86
CA GLU A 31 5.02 8.65 1.15
C GLU A 31 5.42 7.29 0.53
N PHE A 32 6.72 6.96 0.58
CA PHE A 32 7.13 5.61 0.20
C PHE A 32 6.56 4.60 1.19
N ALA A 33 5.79 3.65 0.67
CA ALA A 33 5.25 2.56 1.45
C ALA A 33 5.17 1.30 0.59
N CYS A 34 5.14 0.16 1.25
CA CYS A 34 4.82 -1.11 0.60
C CYS A 34 3.67 -1.76 1.34
N PHE A 35 2.89 -2.56 0.63
CA PHE A 35 1.86 -3.41 1.20
C PHE A 35 1.78 -4.74 0.46
N THR A 36 1.25 -5.74 1.13
CA THR A 36 1.02 -7.06 0.54
C THR A 36 -0.31 -7.61 0.99
N ASP A 37 -0.89 -8.47 0.16
CA ASP A 37 -1.99 -9.33 0.56
C ASP A 37 -1.50 -10.66 1.17
N CYS A 38 -0.18 -10.85 1.35
CA CYS A 38 0.45 -12.10 1.79
C CYS A 38 -0.02 -13.34 0.99
N ALA A 39 -0.42 -13.14 -0.26
CA ALA A 39 -0.87 -14.21 -1.14
C ALA A 39 -0.04 -14.22 -2.42
N GLU A 40 0.08 -13.08 -3.10
CA GLU A 40 0.60 -13.07 -4.47
C GLU A 40 1.71 -12.04 -4.68
N LYS A 41 1.55 -10.83 -4.12
CA LYS A 41 2.41 -9.71 -4.48
C LYS A 41 2.75 -8.81 -3.31
N LEU A 42 3.93 -8.21 -3.37
CA LEU A 42 4.35 -7.08 -2.55
C LEU A 42 4.41 -5.85 -3.46
N VAL A 43 3.55 -4.88 -3.19
CA VAL A 43 3.46 -3.64 -3.98
C VAL A 43 4.09 -2.52 -3.18
N CYS A 44 5.10 -1.87 -3.75
CA CYS A 44 5.69 -0.65 -3.20
C CYS A 44 5.26 0.54 -4.05
N HIS A 45 5.02 1.68 -3.41
CA HIS A 45 4.61 2.89 -4.07
C HIS A 45 5.19 4.12 -3.40
N TRP A 46 5.29 5.21 -4.16
CA TRP A 46 5.72 6.53 -3.67
C TRP A 46 5.20 7.63 -4.57
N LYS A 47 4.97 8.81 -3.99
CA LYS A 47 4.56 9.99 -4.75
C LYS A 47 5.75 10.62 -5.47
N VAL A 48 5.46 11.15 -6.66
CA VAL A 48 6.40 11.87 -7.52
C VAL A 48 5.70 13.08 -8.16
N PRO A 49 6.44 14.14 -8.53
CA PRO A 49 5.88 15.22 -9.35
C PRO A 49 5.30 14.70 -10.68
N GLU A 50 4.20 15.29 -11.15
CA GLU A 50 3.46 14.88 -12.37
C GLU A 50 4.32 14.81 -13.64
N GLN A 51 5.40 15.58 -13.70
CA GLN A 51 6.30 15.63 -14.85
C GLN A 51 7.28 14.45 -14.94
N LEU A 52 7.41 13.63 -13.89
CA LEU A 52 8.32 12.50 -13.87
C LEU A 52 7.67 11.26 -14.48
N ASN A 53 8.49 10.44 -15.15
CA ASN A 53 8.09 9.16 -15.71
C ASN A 53 8.71 8.03 -14.87
N CYS A 54 7.87 7.29 -14.16
CA CYS A 54 8.30 6.23 -13.24
C CYS A 54 9.24 5.20 -13.88
N SER A 55 8.92 4.78 -15.10
CA SER A 55 9.67 3.73 -15.80
C SER A 55 11.01 4.17 -16.37
N LYS A 56 11.18 5.48 -16.61
CA LYS A 56 12.41 6.06 -17.16
C LYS A 56 13.33 6.60 -16.07
N ASP A 57 12.73 7.24 -15.08
CA ASP A 57 13.47 8.03 -14.10
C ASP A 57 13.84 7.20 -12.87
N PHE A 58 13.12 6.09 -12.59
CA PHE A 58 13.30 5.30 -11.37
C PHE A 58 13.61 3.83 -11.64
N LEU A 59 14.40 3.24 -10.73
CA LEU A 59 14.60 1.80 -10.62
C LEU A 59 14.54 1.39 -9.14
N LEU A 60 13.74 0.37 -8.82
CA LEU A 60 13.72 -0.21 -7.48
C LEU A 60 14.50 -1.53 -7.50
N TYR A 61 15.65 -1.54 -6.85
CA TYR A 61 16.40 -2.77 -6.61
C TYR A 61 15.92 -3.42 -5.33
N TYR A 62 15.78 -4.75 -5.34
CA TYR A 62 15.40 -5.50 -4.16
C TYR A 62 16.18 -6.80 -4.03
N ARG A 63 16.33 -7.28 -2.80
CA ARG A 63 16.83 -8.63 -2.51
C ARG A 63 16.22 -9.12 -1.21
N LYS A 64 16.09 -10.44 -1.05
CA LYS A 64 15.76 -11.03 0.26
C LYS A 64 16.98 -10.82 1.16
N GLU A 65 16.80 -10.42 2.42
CA GLU A 65 17.90 -10.10 3.33
C GLU A 65 18.92 -11.25 3.47
N LEU A 66 18.41 -12.48 3.52
CA LEU A 66 19.21 -13.70 3.64
C LEU A 66 19.76 -14.25 2.31
N PHE A 67 19.42 -13.63 1.17
CA PHE A 67 19.82 -14.12 -0.15
C PHE A 67 20.46 -13.01 -1.01
N PRO A 68 21.66 -13.26 -1.56
CA PRO A 68 22.43 -12.23 -2.24
C PRO A 68 21.92 -11.73 -3.61
N PRO A 69 21.17 -12.49 -4.46
CA PRO A 69 20.85 -12.00 -5.79
C PRO A 69 19.95 -10.77 -5.71
N ARG A 70 20.44 -9.67 -6.31
CA ARG A 70 19.70 -8.42 -6.44
C ARG A 70 18.84 -8.49 -7.69
N ASN A 71 17.55 -8.29 -7.50
CA ASN A 71 16.57 -8.20 -8.56
C ASN A 71 16.22 -6.72 -8.78
N VAL A 72 15.63 -6.45 -9.94
CA VAL A 72 15.18 -5.11 -10.33
C VAL A 72 13.69 -5.15 -10.60
N CYS A 73 13.00 -4.14 -10.12
CA CYS A 73 11.64 -3.83 -10.47
C CYS A 73 11.62 -2.46 -11.16
N VAL A 74 11.09 -2.45 -12.38
CA VAL A 74 10.89 -1.22 -13.16
C VAL A 74 9.54 -0.63 -12.73
N PRO A 75 9.50 0.58 -12.16
CA PRO A 75 8.26 1.14 -11.66
C PRO A 75 7.33 1.59 -12.81
N GLU A 76 6.04 1.41 -12.60
CA GLU A 76 4.97 1.88 -13.49
C GLU A 76 4.33 3.14 -12.92
N ASN A 77 3.77 3.97 -13.79
CA ASN A 77 2.92 5.09 -13.35
C ASN A 77 1.66 4.48 -12.71
N GLY A 78 1.36 4.88 -11.48
CA GLY A 78 0.19 4.43 -10.73
C GLY A 78 -1.11 4.97 -11.30
N GLU A 79 -2.22 4.45 -10.77
CA GLU A 79 -3.58 4.87 -11.17
C GLU A 79 -3.85 6.35 -10.84
N GLU A 80 -3.21 6.87 -9.78
CA GLU A 80 -3.17 8.30 -9.48
C GLU A 80 -2.00 8.95 -10.21
N SER A 81 -2.26 10.07 -10.93
CA SER A 81 -1.34 10.75 -11.87
C SER A 81 0.00 11.26 -11.31
N SER A 82 0.34 10.94 -10.06
CA SER A 82 1.52 11.43 -9.33
C SER A 82 2.11 10.36 -8.42
N MET A 83 1.90 9.08 -8.74
CA MET A 83 2.41 7.96 -7.95
C MET A 83 3.17 6.98 -8.83
N CYS A 84 4.32 6.50 -8.37
CA CYS A 84 5.00 5.35 -8.96
C CYS A 84 4.64 4.10 -8.18
N THR A 85 4.52 2.97 -8.89
CA THR A 85 4.27 1.67 -8.29
C THR A 85 5.26 0.65 -8.80
N CYS A 86 5.66 -0.28 -7.94
CA CYS A 86 6.48 -1.41 -8.29
C CYS A 86 5.89 -2.66 -7.64
N THR A 87 5.68 -3.70 -8.45
CA THR A 87 5.16 -4.98 -7.98
C THR A 87 6.25 -6.04 -7.97
N ILE A 88 6.53 -6.58 -6.78
CA ILE A 88 7.40 -7.72 -6.57
C ILE A 88 6.51 -8.96 -6.42
N TYR A 89 6.89 -10.06 -7.06
CA TYR A 89 6.21 -11.35 -6.99
C TYR A 89 7.07 -12.37 -6.22
N PRO A 90 6.90 -12.50 -4.90
CA PRO A 90 7.59 -13.52 -4.12
C PRO A 90 7.13 -14.92 -4.48
N ASP A 91 8.05 -15.89 -4.47
CA ASP A 91 7.70 -17.32 -4.65
C ASP A 91 6.84 -17.85 -3.49
N TYR A 92 7.01 -17.27 -2.30
CA TYR A 92 6.28 -17.60 -1.09
C TYR A 92 6.36 -16.44 -0.09
N PHE A 93 5.41 -16.40 0.84
CA PHE A 93 5.46 -15.55 2.02
C PHE A 93 5.80 -16.40 3.24
N VAL A 94 6.65 -15.88 4.14
CA VAL A 94 6.90 -16.41 5.49
C VAL A 94 7.04 -15.24 6.47
N SER A 95 6.75 -15.46 7.75
CA SER A 95 6.76 -14.40 8.78
C SER A 95 8.13 -13.70 8.91
N GLY A 96 9.23 -14.44 8.76
CA GLY A 96 10.59 -13.91 8.82
C GLY A 96 11.15 -13.42 7.47
N LEU A 97 10.34 -13.30 6.42
CA LEU A 97 10.81 -12.80 5.14
C LEU A 97 11.03 -11.29 5.23
N THR A 98 12.25 -10.84 4.99
CA THR A 98 12.59 -9.41 4.89
C THR A 98 13.23 -9.14 3.54
N TYR A 99 12.80 -8.07 2.88
CA TYR A 99 13.45 -7.54 1.68
C TYR A 99 14.26 -6.31 2.03
N ILE A 100 15.46 -6.20 1.45
CA ILE A 100 16.24 -4.96 1.41
C ILE A 100 15.94 -4.28 0.07
N LEU A 101 15.51 -3.02 0.13
CA LEU A 101 15.12 -2.21 -1.01
C LEU A 101 16.12 -1.08 -1.21
N ALA A 102 16.39 -0.72 -2.47
CA ALA A 102 17.21 0.43 -2.83
C ALA A 102 16.58 1.15 -4.02
N LEU A 103 16.16 2.39 -3.83
CA LEU A 103 15.56 3.20 -4.88
C LEU A 103 16.63 4.06 -5.56
N GLN A 104 16.65 4.03 -6.88
CA GLN A 104 17.47 4.93 -7.70
C GLN A 104 16.58 5.89 -8.48
N PHE A 105 17.08 7.12 -8.63
CA PHE A 105 16.53 8.15 -9.51
C PHE A 105 17.63 8.61 -10.47
N ASN A 106 17.40 8.52 -11.78
CA ASN A 106 18.38 8.87 -12.82
C ASN A 106 19.77 8.27 -12.57
N GLY A 107 19.82 7.00 -12.15
CA GLY A 107 21.04 6.27 -11.85
C GLY A 107 21.73 6.63 -10.52
N THR A 108 21.18 7.59 -9.77
CA THR A 108 21.70 7.99 -8.46
C THR A 108 20.92 7.26 -7.36
N SER A 109 21.66 6.65 -6.41
CA SER A 109 21.05 6.00 -5.25
C SER A 109 20.43 7.05 -4.34
N MET A 110 19.12 6.95 -4.13
CA MET A 110 18.36 7.91 -3.33
C MET A 110 18.39 7.50 -1.86
N TRP A 111 17.98 6.26 -1.59
CA TRP A 111 17.90 5.73 -0.23
C TRP A 111 17.76 4.19 -0.24
N ASN A 112 17.95 3.58 0.94
CA ASN A 112 17.78 2.15 1.17
C ASN A 112 16.79 1.90 2.31
N SER A 113 15.94 0.88 2.17
CA SER A 113 15.00 0.41 3.20
C SER A 113 15.13 -1.06 3.48
N SER A 114 14.40 -1.51 4.50
CA SER A 114 13.89 -2.87 4.56
C SER A 114 12.36 -2.88 4.60
N VAL A 115 11.76 -3.98 4.15
CA VAL A 115 10.34 -4.27 4.32
C VAL A 115 10.16 -5.72 4.69
N THR A 116 9.39 -5.96 5.75
CA THR A 116 8.95 -7.28 6.18
C THR A 116 7.48 -7.42 5.76
N PRO A 117 7.13 -8.24 4.75
CA PRO A 117 5.76 -8.32 4.23
C PRO A 117 4.72 -8.64 5.32
N ALA A 118 5.07 -9.46 6.31
CA ALA A 118 4.20 -9.79 7.43
C ALA A 118 3.83 -8.59 8.34
N GLN A 119 4.52 -7.46 8.22
CA GLN A 119 4.27 -6.23 8.97
C GLN A 119 3.51 -5.17 8.17
N VAL A 120 3.34 -5.38 6.87
CA VAL A 120 2.68 -4.43 5.95
C VAL A 120 1.50 -5.09 5.21
N VAL A 121 0.77 -5.93 5.95
CA VAL A 121 -0.35 -6.69 5.40
C VAL A 121 -1.56 -5.78 5.20
N LYS A 122 -2.07 -5.74 3.98
CA LYS A 122 -3.39 -5.22 3.62
C LYS A 122 -4.25 -6.41 3.18
N PRO A 123 -5.15 -6.92 4.04
CA PRO A 123 -5.95 -8.09 3.71
C PRO A 123 -6.78 -7.91 2.44
N ARG A 124 -7.01 -8.99 1.71
CA ARG A 124 -7.94 -9.02 0.57
C ARG A 124 -9.36 -8.71 1.04
N THR A 125 -10.09 -7.94 0.23
CA THR A 125 -11.52 -7.71 0.42
C THR A 125 -12.27 -9.04 0.46
N PRO A 126 -13.27 -9.20 1.34
CA PRO A 126 -14.16 -10.36 1.34
C PRO A 126 -14.77 -10.62 -0.04
N LYS A 127 -14.99 -11.89 -0.39
CA LYS A 127 -15.61 -12.30 -1.67
C LYS A 127 -17.07 -12.67 -1.48
N ASN A 128 -17.83 -12.60 -2.57
CA ASN A 128 -19.21 -13.08 -2.66
C ASN A 128 -20.10 -12.56 -1.52
N LEU A 129 -20.05 -11.25 -1.29
CA LEU A 129 -20.92 -10.60 -0.31
C LEU A 129 -22.38 -10.80 -0.73
N ALA A 130 -23.17 -11.42 0.14
CA ALA A 130 -24.57 -11.72 -0.11
C ALA A 130 -25.43 -11.25 1.08
N VAL A 131 -26.66 -10.82 0.77
CA VAL A 131 -27.66 -10.45 1.76
C VAL A 131 -28.90 -11.29 1.53
N GLU A 132 -29.28 -12.06 2.54
CA GLU A 132 -30.46 -12.91 2.52
C GLU A 132 -31.38 -12.58 3.70
N LYS A 133 -32.70 -12.65 3.48
CA LYS A 133 -33.67 -12.48 4.56
C LYS A 133 -33.96 -13.83 5.20
N ASN A 134 -33.72 -13.93 6.49
CA ASN A 134 -33.99 -15.12 7.29
C ASN A 134 -35.50 -15.28 7.56
N GLU A 135 -35.90 -16.49 7.96
CA GLU A 135 -37.30 -16.81 8.31
C GLU A 135 -37.84 -15.95 9.47
N ASN A 136 -36.96 -15.55 10.40
CA ASN A 136 -37.28 -14.64 11.51
C ASN A 136 -37.48 -13.18 11.07
N GLY A 137 -37.30 -12.87 9.79
CA GLY A 137 -37.42 -11.55 9.20
C GLY A 137 -36.14 -10.71 9.21
N ASN A 138 -35.10 -11.12 9.94
CA ASN A 138 -33.78 -10.47 9.98
C ASN A 138 -33.01 -10.68 8.66
N PHE A 139 -31.92 -9.94 8.49
CA PHE A 139 -31.06 -10.05 7.32
C PHE A 139 -29.73 -10.69 7.72
N ASN A 140 -29.33 -11.72 6.99
CA ASN A 140 -28.02 -12.33 7.10
C ASN A 140 -27.11 -11.78 6.00
N LEU A 141 -26.05 -11.07 6.41
CA LEU A 141 -24.97 -10.65 5.53
C LEU A 141 -23.88 -11.72 5.61
N SER A 142 -23.52 -12.34 4.49
CA SER A 142 -22.52 -13.41 4.44
C SER A 142 -21.44 -13.14 3.40
N TRP A 143 -20.26 -13.72 3.60
CA TRP A 143 -19.12 -13.60 2.68
C TRP A 143 -18.27 -14.87 2.69
N GLU A 144 -17.42 -15.01 1.67
CA GLU A 144 -16.52 -16.14 1.51
C GLU A 144 -15.08 -15.83 1.93
N GLU A 145 -14.32 -16.91 2.14
CA GLU A 145 -12.88 -16.84 2.37
C GLU A 145 -12.16 -16.29 1.13
N SER A 146 -11.38 -15.23 1.32
CA SER A 146 -10.70 -14.54 0.22
C SER A 146 -9.37 -15.19 -0.16
N TYR A 147 -8.82 -16.03 0.74
CA TYR A 147 -7.55 -16.72 0.56
C TYR A 147 -7.72 -18.16 0.11
N ALA A 148 -6.80 -18.64 -0.73
CA ALA A 148 -6.69 -20.06 -1.04
C ALA A 148 -5.97 -20.78 0.11
N ALA A 149 -6.22 -22.08 0.27
CA ALA A 149 -5.59 -22.91 1.32
C ALA A 149 -4.05 -22.91 1.32
N SER A 150 -3.42 -22.51 0.21
CA SER A 150 -1.97 -22.34 0.09
C SER A 150 -1.42 -21.03 0.67
N SER A 151 -2.28 -20.03 0.96
CA SER A 151 -1.85 -18.74 1.52
C SER A 151 -1.64 -18.84 3.03
N MET A 152 -0.67 -18.09 3.54
CA MET A 152 -0.42 -17.95 4.98
C MET A 152 -1.60 -17.35 5.75
N LEU A 153 -2.47 -16.59 5.09
CA LEU A 153 -3.61 -15.93 5.71
C LEU A 153 -4.89 -16.79 5.71
N PHE A 154 -4.88 -17.95 5.05
CA PHE A 154 -6.04 -18.83 5.03
C PHE A 154 -6.39 -19.34 6.43
N GLY A 155 -7.66 -19.15 6.82
CA GLY A 155 -8.15 -19.56 8.14
C GLY A 155 -7.51 -18.83 9.32
N GLN A 156 -6.70 -17.80 9.07
CA GLN A 156 -6.14 -16.97 10.13
C GLN A 156 -7.24 -16.10 10.75
N PRO A 157 -7.16 -15.80 12.05
CA PRO A 157 -8.03 -14.83 12.69
C PRO A 157 -7.98 -13.46 11.99
N VAL A 158 -9.09 -13.04 11.37
CA VAL A 158 -9.24 -11.71 10.76
C VAL A 158 -10.47 -11.00 11.30
N ILE A 159 -10.32 -9.77 11.78
CA ILE A 159 -11.47 -8.98 12.23
C ILE A 159 -12.15 -8.38 10.99
N TYR A 160 -13.43 -8.68 10.80
CA TYR A 160 -14.24 -8.04 9.77
C TYR A 160 -14.93 -6.81 10.35
N GLU A 161 -15.00 -5.76 9.53
CA GLU A 161 -15.81 -4.57 9.83
C GLU A 161 -17.00 -4.54 8.86
N VAL A 162 -18.21 -4.65 9.41
CA VAL A 162 -19.46 -4.53 8.64
C VAL A 162 -20.00 -3.13 8.82
N LYS A 163 -20.30 -2.47 7.70
CA LYS A 163 -20.86 -1.14 7.66
C LYS A 163 -22.15 -1.15 6.86
N TYR A 164 -23.24 -0.70 7.47
CA TYR A 164 -24.53 -0.58 6.78
C TYR A 164 -25.25 0.73 7.10
N TRP A 165 -25.99 1.25 6.13
CA TRP A 165 -26.68 2.54 6.24
C TRP A 165 -27.96 2.60 5.41
N SER A 166 -28.88 3.47 5.80
CA SER A 166 -30.04 3.82 4.97
C SER A 166 -29.58 4.63 3.77
N LYS A 167 -30.06 4.29 2.56
CA LYS A 167 -29.76 5.07 1.35
C LYS A 167 -30.08 6.56 1.49
N GLN A 168 -31.03 6.91 2.35
CA GLN A 168 -31.46 8.29 2.58
C GLN A 168 -30.55 9.04 3.56
N GLN A 169 -29.83 8.34 4.44
CA GLN A 169 -29.00 8.93 5.51
C GLN A 169 -27.64 8.20 5.61
N PRO A 170 -26.74 8.32 4.61
CA PRO A 170 -25.44 7.66 4.61
C PRO A 170 -24.53 8.08 5.77
N GLU A 171 -24.72 9.28 6.31
CA GLU A 171 -23.97 9.82 7.45
C GLU A 171 -24.26 9.10 8.77
N LYS A 172 -25.38 8.36 8.85
CA LYS A 172 -25.77 7.58 10.03
C LYS A 172 -25.42 6.10 9.89
N ALA A 173 -24.31 5.80 9.21
CA ALA A 173 -23.86 4.43 9.04
C ALA A 173 -23.57 3.77 10.39
N THR A 174 -24.05 2.53 10.53
CA THR A 174 -23.67 1.67 11.65
C THR A 174 -22.44 0.88 11.23
N VAL A 175 -21.42 0.86 12.10
CA VAL A 175 -20.18 0.12 11.89
C VAL A 175 -20.04 -0.88 13.03
N THR A 176 -19.78 -2.15 12.72
CA THR A 176 -19.66 -3.22 13.70
C THR A 176 -18.47 -4.10 13.37
N SER A 177 -17.57 -4.26 14.34
CA SER A 177 -16.48 -5.23 14.26
C SER A 177 -16.97 -6.61 14.66
N ILE A 178 -16.58 -7.63 13.89
CA ILE A 178 -17.04 -9.00 14.04
C ILE A 178 -15.88 -9.88 14.48
N ASN A 179 -16.21 -10.88 15.30
CA ASN A 179 -15.28 -11.91 15.74
C ASN A 179 -14.57 -12.58 14.54
N TYR A 180 -13.30 -12.92 14.76
CA TYR A 180 -12.33 -13.31 13.75
C TYR A 180 -12.59 -14.64 13.01
N GLN A 181 -13.62 -15.39 13.41
CA GLN A 181 -14.00 -16.66 12.77
C GLN A 181 -15.35 -16.60 12.05
N ALA A 182 -16.10 -15.50 12.20
CA ALA A 182 -17.42 -15.40 11.59
C ALA A 182 -17.30 -15.07 10.09
N LYS A 183 -18.12 -15.75 9.28
CA LYS A 183 -18.30 -15.47 7.85
C LYS A 183 -19.68 -14.90 7.53
N SER A 184 -20.39 -14.50 8.57
CA SER A 184 -21.69 -13.88 8.45
C SER A 184 -21.99 -12.98 9.65
N PHE A 185 -22.96 -12.10 9.43
CA PHE A 185 -23.46 -11.14 10.40
C PHE A 185 -24.98 -11.02 10.27
N GLU A 186 -25.69 -11.18 11.39
CA GLU A 186 -27.13 -10.93 11.41
C GLU A 186 -27.40 -9.45 11.72
N ILE A 187 -28.08 -8.77 10.79
CA ILE A 187 -28.65 -7.44 10.98
C ILE A 187 -30.09 -7.63 11.44
N THR A 188 -30.36 -7.28 12.69
CA THR A 188 -31.69 -7.43 13.28
C THR A 188 -32.66 -6.40 12.72
N THR A 189 -33.88 -6.81 12.37
CA THR A 189 -34.91 -5.85 11.90
C THR A 189 -35.19 -4.73 12.88
N SER A 190 -35.02 -4.97 14.18
CA SER A 190 -35.16 -3.97 15.23
C SER A 190 -34.13 -2.82 15.16
N SER A 191 -33.00 -3.01 14.49
CA SER A 191 -32.01 -1.94 14.26
C SER A 191 -32.28 -1.14 12.98
N LEU A 192 -33.31 -1.53 12.20
CA LEU A 192 -33.64 -0.95 10.91
C LEU A 192 -34.94 -0.14 10.96
N GLN A 193 -34.99 0.92 10.17
CA GLN A 193 -36.21 1.69 9.94
C GLN A 193 -37.10 0.95 8.94
N GLN A 194 -38.41 0.91 9.22
CA GLN A 194 -39.38 0.27 8.35
C GLN A 194 -39.50 1.00 7.00
N ALA A 195 -39.79 0.23 5.94
CA ALA A 195 -39.99 0.74 4.58
C ALA A 195 -38.81 1.57 4.02
N THR A 196 -37.60 1.27 4.45
CA THR A 196 -36.37 1.96 4.06
C THR A 196 -35.42 1.01 3.36
N ASP A 197 -34.81 1.47 2.27
CA ASP A 197 -33.74 0.77 1.58
C ASP A 197 -32.40 0.97 2.29
N TYR A 198 -31.66 -0.11 2.45
CA TYR A 198 -30.33 -0.11 3.05
C TYR A 198 -29.24 -0.53 2.05
N VAL A 199 -28.01 -0.15 2.36
CA VAL A 199 -26.77 -0.61 1.72
C VAL A 199 -25.87 -1.19 2.82
N ALA A 200 -25.18 -2.28 2.52
CA ALA A 200 -24.21 -2.95 3.36
C ALA A 200 -23.00 -3.36 2.52
#